data_AF-N1MSD9-F1
#
_entry.id   AF-N1MSD9-F1
#
_cell.length_a   1.000
_cell.length_b   1.000
_cell.length_c   1.000
_cell.angle_alpha   90.00
_cell.angle_beta   90.00
_cell.angle_gamma   90.00
#
_symmetry.space_group_name_H-M   'P 1'
#
loop_
_entity.id
_entity.type
_entity.pdbx_description
1 polymer ?
#
loop_
_entity_poly.entity_id
_entity_poly.type
_entity_poly.pdbx_seq_one_letter_code
_entity_poly.pdbx_strand_id
1 'polypeptide(L)' 'MEIVTFAVNEAICIGAIGFDAVKQIALARIERRPARLDLAAYPHLPKMDVKTTRAADYAALVPQTSQELAA' A
#
# COMPACT_ATOMS: atom_id res chain seq x y z
N MET A 1 11.58 11.42 -15.44
CA MET A 1 10.43 10.99 -14.61
C MET A 1 9.72 9.74 -15.13
N GLU A 2 9.79 9.39 -16.41
CA GLU A 2 9.03 8.26 -16.99
C GLU A 2 9.22 6.91 -16.28
N ILE A 3 10.43 6.59 -15.81
CA ILE A 3 10.71 5.33 -15.10
C ILE A 3 9.90 5.24 -13.80
N VAL A 4 9.80 6.36 -13.07
CA VAL A 4 9.04 6.42 -11.82
C VAL A 4 7.55 6.35 -12.12
N THR A 5 7.06 7.07 -13.14
CA THR A 5 5.66 7.00 -13.57
C THR A 5 5.26 5.57 -13.97
N PHE A 6 6.11 4.88 -14.72
CA PHE A 6 5.91 3.48 -15.06
C PHE A 6 5.84 2.61 -13.80
N ALA A 7 6.82 2.76 -12.89
CA ALA A 7 6.90 1.95 -11.69
C ALA A 7 5.72 2.16 -10.74
N VAL A 8 5.19 3.39 -10.64
CA VAL A 8 3.98 3.70 -9.87
C VAL A 8 2.76 3.02 -10.47
N ASN A 9 2.56 3.12 -11.79
CA ASN A 9 1.43 2.46 -12.45
C ASN A 9 1.49 0.94 -12.30
N GLU A 10 2.67 0.34 -12.50
CA GLU A 10 2.85 -1.10 -12.37
C GLU A 10 2.58 -1.57 -10.93
N ALA A 11 3.08 -0.85 -9.92
CA ALA A 11 2.82 -1.15 -8.52
C ALA A 11 1.33 -1.13 -8.17
N ILE A 12 0.57 -0.20 -8.78
CA ILE A 12 -0.90 -0.15 -8.64
C ILE A 12 -1.54 -1.36 -9.33
N CYS A 13 -1.16 -1.67 -10.57
CA CYS A 13 -1.72 -2.78 -11.33
C CYS A 13 -1.59 -4.13 -10.62
N ILE A 14 -0.48 -4.36 -9.93
CA ILE A 14 -0.23 -5.62 -9.20
C ILE A 14 -0.68 -5.58 -7.72
N GLY A 15 -1.26 -4.47 -7.26
CA GLY A 15 -1.70 -4.30 -5.87
C GLY A 15 -0.57 -4.20 -4.84
N ALA A 16 0.69 -4.04 -5.26
CA ALA A 16 1.84 -3.89 -4.39
C ALA A 16 2.16 -2.41 -4.17
N ILE A 17 1.21 -1.67 -3.58
CA ILE A 17 1.33 -0.21 -3.45
C ILE A 17 2.21 0.13 -2.25
N GLY A 18 3.42 0.64 -2.51
CA GLY A 18 4.36 1.08 -1.48
C GLY A 18 5.69 1.55 -2.07
N PHE A 19 6.47 2.27 -1.27
CA PHE A 19 7.76 2.82 -1.70
C PHE A 19 8.71 1.75 -2.27
N ASP A 20 8.85 0.60 -1.59
CA ASP A 20 9.77 -0.43 -2.05
C ASP A 20 9.35 -1.06 -3.38
N ALA A 21 8.04 -1.25 -3.63
CA ALA A 21 7.57 -1.76 -4.90
C ALA A 21 7.95 -0.81 -6.05
N VAL A 22 7.69 0.49 -5.89
CA VAL A 22 8.09 1.50 -6.88
C VAL A 22 9.60 1.49 -7.10
N LYS A 23 10.39 1.46 -6.02
CA LYS A 23 11.85 1.42 -6.10
C LYS A 23 12.35 0.16 -6.81
N GLN A 24 11.84 -1.02 -6.47
CA GLN A 24 12.26 -2.29 -7.06
C GLN A 24 11.86 -2.42 -8.52
N ILE A 25 10.66 -1.95 -8.91
CA ILE A 25 10.21 -1.95 -10.30
C ILE A 25 11.04 -0.97 -11.13
N ALA A 26 11.30 0.24 -10.61
CA ALA A 26 12.14 1.23 -11.28
C ALA A 26 13.57 0.69 -11.48
N LEU A 27 14.17 0.13 -10.43
CA LEU A 27 15.52 -0.44 -10.47
C LEU A 27 15.60 -1.63 -11.45
N ALA A 28 14.64 -2.54 -11.39
CA ALA A 28 14.54 -3.68 -12.28
C ALA A 28 14.45 -3.27 -13.76
N ARG A 29 13.71 -2.20 -14.07
CA ARG A 29 13.61 -1.66 -15.43
C ARG A 29 14.91 -1.04 -15.92
N ILE A 30 15.64 -0.32 -15.06
CA ILE A 30 16.96 0.25 -15.38
C ILE A 30 17.97 -0.88 -15.63
N GLU A 31 17.99 -1.87 -14.75
CA GLU A 31 18.95 -2.98 -14.76
C GLU A 31 18.54 -4.12 -15.72
N ARG A 32 17.38 -4.02 -16.37
CA ARG A 32 16.81 -5.05 -17.28
C ARG A 32 16.74 -6.44 -16.66
N ARG A 33 16.29 -6.51 -15.40
CA ARG A 33 16.12 -7.75 -14.64
C ARG A 33 14.68 -7.87 -14.11
N PRO A 34 14.24 -9.05 -13.67
CA PRO A 34 12.96 -9.16 -12.97
C PRO A 34 12.95 -8.36 -11.66
N ALA A 35 11.83 -7.70 -11.38
CA ALA A 35 11.60 -7.04 -10.10
C ALA A 35 11.46 -8.08 -8.98
N ARG A 36 12.14 -7.84 -7.86
CA ARG A 36 12.06 -8.67 -6.65
C ARG A 36 11.75 -7.77 -5.48
N LEU A 37 10.54 -7.88 -4.95
CA LEU A 37 10.15 -7.20 -3.73
C LEU A 37 10.76 -7.96 -2.56
N ASP A 38 11.63 -7.30 -1.79
CA ASP A 38 12.20 -7.87 -0.58
C ASP A 38 12.00 -6.89 0.57
N LEU A 39 10.91 -7.11 1.32
CA LEU A 39 10.55 -6.30 2.48
C LEU A 39 11.57 -6.46 3.63
N ALA A 40 12.41 -7.50 3.62
CA ALA A 40 13.47 -7.69 4.59
C ALA A 40 14.75 -6.87 4.28
N ALA A 41 14.85 -6.29 3.08
CA ALA A 41 16.00 -5.50 2.66
C ALA A 41 16.16 -4.16 3.42
N TYR A 42 15.19 -3.77 4.26
CA TYR A 42 15.25 -2.54 5.06
C TYR A 42 15.10 -2.88 6.54
N PRO A 43 16.20 -3.22 7.23
CA PRO A 43 16.14 -3.57 8.64
C PRO A 43 15.68 -2.43 9.56
N HIS A 44 15.72 -1.18 9.06
CA HIS A 44 15.24 0.01 9.76
C HIS A 44 13.80 0.40 9.44
N LEU A 45 13.18 -0.23 8.43
CA LEU A 45 11.78 0.04 8.11
C LEU A 45 10.91 -0.72 9.12
N PRO A 46 9.91 -0.08 9.73
CA PRO A 46 8.94 -0.79 10.55
C PRO A 46 8.30 -1.92 9.75
N LYS A 47 8.27 -3.13 10.32
CA LYS A 47 7.50 -4.22 9.71
C LYS A 47 6.05 -3.76 9.58
N MET A 48 5.46 -3.98 8.41
CA MET A 48 4.03 -3.72 8.22
C MET A 48 3.23 -4.76 8.99
N ASP A 49 2.87 -4.44 10.23
CA ASP A 49 1.86 -5.18 11.00
C ASP A 49 0.48 -4.67 10.59
N VAL A 50 -0.03 -5.21 9.49
CA VAL A 50 -1.37 -4.89 8.99
C VAL A 50 -2.36 -5.92 9.50
N LYS A 51 -3.33 -5.48 10.31
CA LYS A 51 -4.46 -6.32 10.71
C LYS A 51 -5.42 -6.46 9.54
N THR A 52 -6.03 -7.64 9.41
CA THR A 52 -7.19 -7.80 8.52
C THR A 52 -8.27 -6.81 8.96
N THR A 53 -8.74 -6.05 7.99
CA THR A 53 -9.81 -5.07 8.17
C THR A 53 -11.03 -5.73 8.83
N ARG A 54 -11.42 -5.25 10.02
CA ARG A 54 -12.69 -5.63 10.65
C ARG A 54 -13.72 -4.56 10.36
N ALA A 55 -14.85 -4.94 9.75
CA ALA A 55 -15.93 -3.99 9.44
C ALA A 55 -16.42 -3.22 10.68
N ALA A 56 -16.44 -3.86 11.85
CA ALA A 56 -16.85 -3.24 13.10
C ALA A 56 -15.97 -2.03 13.51
N ASP A 57 -14.69 -2.02 13.14
CA ASP A 57 -13.77 -0.93 13.52
C ASP A 57 -14.13 0.38 12.78
N TYR A 58 -14.80 0.29 11.62
CA TYR A 58 -15.31 1.48 10.90
C TYR A 58 -16.53 2.11 11.57
N ALA A 59 -17.24 1.39 12.46
CA ALA A 59 -18.41 1.96 13.14
C ALA A 59 -18.03 3.20 13.98
N ALA A 60 -16.79 3.29 14.45
CA ALA A 60 -16.25 4.47 15.14
C ALA A 60 -16.05 5.70 14.22
N LEU A 61 -15.95 5.49 12.90
CA LEU A 61 -15.79 6.54 11.90
C LEU A 61 -17.12 7.05 11.37
N VAL A 62 -18.23 6.36 11.67
CA VAL A 62 -19.58 6.83 11.34
C VAL A 62 -19.97 7.85 12.42
N PRO A 63 -20.21 9.13 12.06
CA PRO A 63 -20.79 10.08 12.99
C PRO A 63 -22.07 9.48 13.58
N GLN A 64 -22.32 9.64 14.87
CA GLN A 64 -23.61 9.29 15.45
C GLN A 64 -24.66 10.23 14.86
N THR A 65 -25.20 9.88 13.68
CA THR A 65 -26.32 10.60 13.10
C THR A 65 -27.54 10.21 13.93
N SER A 66 -27.78 11.04 14.94
CA SER A 66 -29.01 11.20 15.71
C SER A 66 -29.71 9.90 16.12
N GLN A 67 -29.53 9.53 17.38
CA GLN A 67 -30.48 8.71 18.14
C GLN A 67 -31.80 9.49 18.41
N GLU A 68 -32.27 10.25 17.42
CA GLU A 68 -33.36 11.23 17.55
C GLU A 68 -34.20 11.19 16.26
N LEU A 69 -34.71 10.00 15.94
CA LEU A 69 -35.77 9.79 14.94
C LEU A 69 -36.44 8.42 15.15
N ALA A 70 -36.61 7.98 16.40
CA ALA A 70 -37.52 6.88 16.76
C ALA A 70 -37.69 6.78 18.29
N ALA A 71 -38.45 7.72 18.88
CA ALA A 71 -39.39 7.51 20.00
C ALA A 71 -39.98 8.86 20.44
#